data_AF-A0A7T4WI12-F1
#
_entry.id   AF-A0A7T4WI12-F1
#
_cell.length_a   1.000
_cell.length_b   1.000
_cell.length_c   1.000
_cell.angle_alpha   90.00
_cell.angle_beta   90.00
_cell.angle_gamma   90.00
#
_symmetry.space_group_name_H-M   'P 1'
#
loop_
_entity.id
_entity.type
_entity.pdbx_description
1 polymer ?
#
loop_
_entity_poly.entity_id
_entity_poly.type
_entity_poly.pdbx_seq_one_letter_code
_entity_poly.pdbx_strand_id
1 'polypeptide(L)'
;MSEHHRTTSWKLILRTTKPRVAAALPAPCVNGCGRLVEHGSTFDLGHIVDVAAARRLGWTEQQINDASNLGPAHPKCNRSAGGKAGRAIQVAASKQKRRLPSW
;
A
#
# COMPACT_ATOMS: atom_id res chain seq x y z
N MET A 1 2.63 -4.79 6.47
CA MET A 1 1.32 -4.17 6.73
C MET A 1 1.55 -2.97 7.64
N SER A 2 1.32 -1.74 7.16
CA SER A 2 1.50 -0.52 7.97
C SER A 2 0.36 -0.35 9.00
N GLU A 3 0.57 0.53 9.99
CA GLU A 3 -0.44 0.92 11.00
C GLU A 3 -1.78 1.33 10.38
N HIS A 4 -1.74 2.01 9.23
CA HIS A 4 -2.90 2.37 8.42
C HIS A 4 -3.89 1.21 8.21
N HIS A 5 -3.37 0.01 7.93
CA HIS A 5 -4.19 -1.16 7.64
C HIS A 5 -4.83 -1.80 8.89
N ARG A 6 -4.54 -1.29 10.10
CA ARG A 6 -5.15 -1.74 11.35
C ARG A 6 -6.36 -0.90 11.76
N THR A 7 -6.56 0.25 11.10
CA THR A 7 -7.62 1.21 11.41
C THR A 7 -9.02 0.69 11.06
N THR A 8 -10.05 1.23 11.73
CA THR A 8 -11.45 0.90 11.43
C THR A 8 -11.87 1.38 10.04
N SER A 9 -11.36 2.53 9.58
CA SER A 9 -11.60 3.03 8.23
C SER A 9 -11.09 2.05 7.17
N TRP A 10 -9.88 1.51 7.34
CA TRP A 10 -9.35 0.50 6.44
C TRP A 10 -10.20 -0.78 6.40
N LYS A 11 -10.68 -1.26 7.56
CA LYS A 11 -11.58 -2.42 7.61
C LYS A 11 -12.87 -2.17 6.83
N LEU A 12 -13.43 -0.95 6.90
CA LEU A 12 -14.61 -0.57 6.12
C LEU A 12 -14.32 -0.57 4.61
N ILE A 13 -13.19 -0.01 4.21
CA ILE A 13 -12.72 0.01 2.81
C ILE A 13 -12.52 -1.41 2.28
N LEU A 14 -11.90 -2.30 3.07
CA LEU A 14 -11.77 -3.71 2.68
C LEU A 14 -13.13 -4.34 2.42
N ARG A 15 -14.11 -4.09 3.30
CA ARG A 15 -15.45 -4.67 3.17
C ARG A 15 -16.18 -4.21 1.91
N THR A 16 -16.01 -2.95 1.51
CA THR A 16 -16.73 -2.36 0.37
C THR A 16 -15.98 -2.51 -0.95
N THR A 17 -14.67 -2.33 -0.93
CA THR A 17 -13.82 -2.23 -2.13
C THR A 17 -13.34 -3.60 -2.59
N LYS A 18 -13.06 -4.52 -1.66
CA LYS A 18 -12.53 -5.85 -2.03
C LYS A 18 -13.50 -6.64 -2.92
N PRO A 19 -14.83 -6.65 -2.66
CA PRO A 19 -15.78 -7.29 -3.57
C PRO A 19 -15.85 -6.62 -4.96
N ARG A 20 -15.77 -5.28 -5.01
CA ARG A 20 -15.76 -4.54 -6.28
C ARG A 20 -14.53 -4.88 -7.12
N VAL A 21 -13.37 -4.92 -6.49
CA VAL A 21 -12.11 -5.31 -7.15
C VAL A 21 -12.15 -6.78 -7.55
N ALA A 22 -12.71 -7.68 -6.73
CA ALA A 22 -12.86 -9.09 -7.07
C ALA A 22 -13.74 -9.31 -8.32
N ALA A 23 -14.80 -8.53 -8.47
CA ALA A 23 -15.68 -8.56 -9.64
C ALA A 23 -15.01 -8.02 -10.91
N ALA A 24 -14.00 -7.15 -10.76
CA ALA A 24 -13.24 -6.54 -11.86
C ALA A 24 -11.95 -7.32 -12.22
N LEU A 25 -11.71 -8.47 -11.59
CA LEU A 25 -10.65 -9.38 -12.04
C LEU A 25 -11.02 -9.96 -13.43
N PRO A 26 -10.06 -10.51 -14.20
CA PRO A 26 -8.62 -10.45 -13.97
C PRO A 26 -8.08 -9.02 -14.18
N ALA A 27 -7.14 -8.61 -13.33
CA ALA A 27 -6.59 -7.26 -13.36
C ALA A 27 -5.08 -7.25 -13.05
N PRO A 28 -4.32 -6.25 -13.54
CA PRO A 28 -2.89 -6.16 -13.30
C PRO A 28 -2.60 -5.98 -11.80
N CYS A 29 -1.56 -6.66 -11.30
CA CYS A 29 -1.10 -6.44 -9.94
C CYS A 29 -0.56 -5.01 -9.77
N VAL A 30 -1.14 -4.24 -8.85
CA VAL A 30 -0.75 -2.83 -8.60
C VAL A 30 0.69 -2.67 -8.13
N ASN A 31 1.31 -3.72 -7.58
CA ASN A 31 2.71 -3.70 -7.18
C ASN A 31 3.69 -3.99 -8.35
N GLY A 32 3.20 -4.08 -9.59
CA GLY A 32 4.04 -4.09 -10.79
C GLY A 32 4.79 -5.40 -11.05
N CYS A 33 4.27 -6.55 -10.62
CA CYS A 33 4.94 -7.84 -10.84
C CYS A 33 4.83 -8.38 -12.29
N GLY A 34 4.14 -7.65 -13.18
CA GLY A 34 3.93 -8.02 -14.57
C GLY A 34 2.91 -9.14 -14.80
N ARG A 35 2.26 -9.63 -13.73
CA ARG A 35 1.25 -10.70 -13.80
C ARG A 35 -0.13 -10.19 -13.42
N LEU A 36 -1.15 -10.80 -14.00
CA LEU A 36 -2.53 -10.58 -13.63
C LEU A 36 -2.85 -11.28 -12.30
N VAL A 37 -3.81 -10.69 -11.58
CA VAL A 37 -4.51 -11.33 -10.47
C VAL A 37 -5.77 -11.93 -11.06
N GLU A 38 -5.86 -13.26 -11.09
CA GLU A 38 -6.95 -14.01 -11.72
C GLU A 38 -8.19 -14.11 -10.83
N HIS A 39 -9.35 -14.38 -11.43
CA HIS A 39 -10.55 -14.76 -10.67
C HIS A 39 -10.29 -15.98 -9.77
N GLY A 40 -10.88 -15.98 -8.59
CA GLY A 40 -10.74 -17.07 -7.62
C GLY A 40 -9.37 -17.16 -6.93
N SER A 41 -8.38 -16.37 -7.37
CA SER A 41 -7.08 -16.30 -6.71
C SER A 41 -7.14 -15.50 -5.40
N THR A 42 -6.22 -15.80 -4.48
CA THR A 42 -6.09 -15.00 -3.26
C THR A 42 -5.37 -13.69 -3.56
N PHE A 43 -5.98 -12.56 -3.18
CA PHE A 43 -5.40 -11.23 -3.36
C PHE A 43 -5.62 -10.32 -2.16
N ASP A 44 -4.73 -9.35 -2.04
CA ASP A 44 -4.83 -8.22 -1.11
C ASP A 44 -5.22 -6.96 -1.87
N LEU A 45 -5.83 -6.00 -1.17
CA LEU A 45 -5.93 -4.63 -1.67
C LEU A 45 -4.62 -3.91 -1.41
N GLY A 46 -3.92 -3.55 -2.48
CA GLY A 46 -2.71 -2.74 -2.46
C GLY A 46 -3.03 -1.29 -2.83
N HIS A 47 -2.21 -0.36 -2.32
CA HIS A 47 -2.22 1.02 -2.78
C HIS A 47 -1.30 1.18 -4.00
N ILE A 48 -1.75 1.90 -5.02
CA ILE A 48 -0.93 2.26 -6.19
C ILE A 48 0.16 3.24 -5.76
N VAL A 49 -0.24 4.33 -5.09
CA VAL A 49 0.65 5.24 -4.37
C VAL A 49 0.68 4.83 -2.92
N ASP A 50 1.85 4.40 -2.43
CA ASP A 50 1.99 3.94 -1.05
C ASP A 50 1.62 5.04 -0.04
N VAL A 51 1.06 4.64 1.11
CA VAL A 51 0.57 5.56 2.15
C VAL A 51 1.64 6.58 2.59
N ALA A 52 2.91 6.18 2.67
CA ALA A 52 3.98 7.09 3.10
C ALA A 52 4.41 8.05 1.99
N ALA A 53 4.36 7.65 0.72
CA ALA A 53 4.53 8.55 -0.42
C ALA A 53 3.35 9.51 -0.55
N ALA A 54 2.11 9.02 -0.46
CA ALA A 54 0.91 9.85 -0.55
C ALA A 54 0.86 10.93 0.54
N ARG A 55 1.21 10.58 1.80
CA ARG A 55 1.34 11.57 2.88
C ARG A 55 2.41 12.62 2.61
N ARG A 56 3.54 12.25 1.99
CA ARG A 56 4.58 13.20 1.57
C ARG A 56 4.13 14.12 0.44
N LEU A 57 3.20 13.67 -0.40
CA LEU A 57 2.54 14.47 -1.43
C LEU A 57 1.38 15.33 -0.88
N GLY A 58 1.10 15.27 0.43
CA GLY A 58 0.04 16.05 1.06
C GLY A 58 -1.37 15.48 0.86
N TRP A 59 -1.51 14.21 0.45
CA TRP A 59 -2.81 13.60 0.26
C TRP A 59 -3.56 13.44 1.58
N THR A 60 -4.88 13.66 1.54
CA THR A 60 -5.76 13.38 2.67
C THR A 60 -5.98 11.88 2.83
N GLU A 61 -6.44 11.46 4.01
CA GLU A 61 -6.83 10.06 4.25
C GLU A 61 -7.94 9.61 3.29
N GLN A 62 -8.84 10.50 2.86
CA GLN A 62 -9.83 10.13 1.82
C GLN A 62 -9.16 9.85 0.48
N GLN A 63 -8.20 10.69 0.05
CA GLN A 63 -7.49 10.51 -1.22
C GLN A 63 -6.62 9.25 -1.21
N ILE A 64 -5.93 8.96 -0.09
CA ILE A 64 -5.13 7.75 0.08
C ILE A 64 -5.99 6.50 -0.09
N ASN A 65 -7.19 6.52 0.49
CA ASN A 65 -8.12 5.40 0.50
C ASN A 65 -9.12 5.39 -0.67
N ASP A 66 -8.97 6.32 -1.61
CA ASP A 66 -9.86 6.41 -2.75
C ASP A 66 -9.76 5.15 -3.61
N ALA A 67 -10.87 4.73 -4.21
CA ALA A 67 -10.91 3.54 -5.06
C ALA A 67 -9.94 3.63 -6.24
N SER A 68 -9.65 4.84 -6.75
CA SER A 68 -8.66 5.06 -7.80
C SER A 68 -7.22 4.79 -7.37
N ASN A 69 -6.93 4.82 -6.06
CA ASN A 69 -5.60 4.49 -5.52
C ASN A 69 -5.50 3.04 -5.04
N LEU A 70 -6.57 2.25 -5.14
CA LEU A 70 -6.63 0.88 -4.65
C LEU A 70 -6.79 -0.11 -5.79
N GLY A 71 -6.10 -1.25 -5.69
CA GLY A 71 -6.29 -2.32 -6.65
C GLY A 71 -5.76 -3.66 -6.16
N PRO A 72 -5.91 -4.71 -6.98
CA PRO A 72 -5.56 -6.05 -6.58
C PRO A 72 -4.04 -6.23 -6.58
N ALA A 73 -3.55 -6.90 -5.54
CA ALA A 73 -2.15 -7.23 -5.38
C ALA A 73 -1.98 -8.70 -4.99
N HIS A 74 -0.99 -9.38 -5.59
CA HIS A 74 -0.59 -10.69 -5.08
C HIS A 74 -0.08 -10.52 -3.63
N PRO A 75 -0.48 -11.39 -2.69
CA PRO A 75 -0.09 -11.23 -1.28
C PRO A 75 1.41 -11.19 -1.05
N LYS A 76 2.21 -11.88 -1.89
CA LYS A 76 3.67 -11.83 -1.84
C LYS A 76 4.21 -10.46 -2.27
N CYS A 77 3.67 -9.90 -3.35
CA CYS A 77 4.08 -8.60 -3.89
C CYS A 77 3.72 -7.47 -2.92
N ASN A 78 2.50 -7.50 -2.37
CA ASN A 78 2.04 -6.50 -1.40
C ASN A 78 2.92 -6.48 -0.14
N ARG A 79 3.21 -7.67 0.43
CA ARG A 79 4.10 -7.79 1.60
C ARG A 79 5.52 -7.30 1.31
N SER A 80 6.07 -7.65 0.14
CA SER A 80 7.41 -7.23 -0.28
C SER A 80 7.50 -5.71 -0.45
N ALA A 81 6.53 -5.10 -1.15
CA ALA A 81 6.47 -3.65 -1.34
C ALA A 81 6.37 -2.90 0.00
N GLY A 82 5.48 -3.35 0.90
CA GLY A 82 5.35 -2.78 2.24
C GLY A 82 6.64 -2.91 3.07
N GLY A 83 7.36 -4.03 2.95
CA GLY A 83 8.66 -4.22 3.60
C GLY A 83 9.74 -3.27 3.08
N LYS A 84 9.80 -3.07 1.75
CA LYS A 84 10.72 -2.11 1.12
C LYS A 84 10.45 -0.67 1.58
N ALA A 85 9.17 -0.28 1.63
CA ALA A 85 8.76 1.03 2.13
C ALA A 85 9.12 1.22 3.61
N GLY A 86 8.84 0.24 4.47
CA GLY A 86 9.20 0.27 5.89
C GLY A 86 10.71 0.40 6.11
N ARG A 87 11.51 -0.37 5.36
CA ARG A 87 12.98 -0.27 5.41
C ARG A 87 13.47 1.12 4.99
N ALA A 88 12.89 1.71 3.94
CA ALA A 88 13.27 3.05 3.49
C ALA A 88 13.03 4.11 4.59
N ILE A 89 11.90 4.03 5.31
CA ILE A 89 11.59 4.91 6.45
C ILE A 89 12.63 4.74 7.56
N GLN A 90 12.94 3.49 7.94
CA GLN A 90 13.94 3.19 8.97
C GLN A 90 15.33 3.73 8.61
N VAL A 91 15.76 3.54 7.36
CA VAL A 91 17.04 4.04 6.85
C VAL A 91 17.08 5.58 6.88
N ALA A 92 16.00 6.24 6.47
CA ALA A 92 15.91 7.71 6.53
C ALA A 92 16.03 8.23 7.97
N ALA A 93 15.31 7.63 8.91
CA ALA A 93 15.39 7.97 10.33
C ALA A 93 16.79 7.73 10.93
N SER A 94 17.45 6.63 10.53
CA SER A 94 18.82 6.34 10.98
C SER A 94 19.84 7.37 10.47
N LYS A 95 19.73 7.81 9.21
CA LYS A 95 20.59 8.87 8.65
C LYS A 95 20.44 10.19 9.41
N GLN A 96 19.23 10.52 9.85
CA GLN A 96 18.99 11.72 10.66
C GLN A 96 19.70 11.63 12.03
N LYS A 97 19.65 10.46 12.68
CA LYS A 97 20.31 10.22 13.98
C LYS A 97 21.84 10.22 13.90
N ARG A 98 22.43 9.85 12.76
CA ARG A 98 23.88 9.80 12.54
C ARG A 98 24.51 11.13 12.15
N ARG A 99 23.74 12.22 12.07
CA ARG A 99 24.32 13.56 11.92
C ARG A 99 25.02 13.90 13.24
N LEU A 100 26.35 13.82 13.23
CA LEU A 100 27.18 14.30 14.34
C LEU A 100 26.86 15.78 14.56
N PRO A 101 26.83 16.26 15.82
CA PRO A 101 26.71 17.67 16.10
C PRO A 101 27.78 18.46 15.33
N SER A 102 27.38 19.54 14.66
CA SER A 102 28.29 20.42 13.93
C SER A 102 28.84 21.51 14.85
N TRP A 103 29.45 21.11 15.96
CA TRP A 103 30.23 21.98 16.83
C TRP A 103 31.69 21.55 16.83
#